data_AF-A0A096LYS0-F1
#
_entry.id   AF-A0A096LYS0-F1
#
_cell.length_a   1.000
_cell.length_b   1.000
_cell.length_c   1.000
_cell.angle_alpha   90.00
_cell.angle_beta   90.00
_cell.angle_gamma   90.00
#
_symmetry.space_group_name_H-M   'P 1'
#
loop_
_entity.id
_entity.type
_entity.pdbx_description
1 polymer ?
#
loop_
_entity_poly.entity_id
_entity_poly.type
_entity_poly.pdbx_seq_one_letter_code
_entity_poly.pdbx_strand_id
1 'polypeptide(L)'
;DMLDFLLQSGEISEHDGLLATWFHRANSKEQMNMALASDVMILEADVTLEGYGTPNQKPVPIMAHPPDVYSDNTLDQWLDAVLDSRKGIKLDFKALDSVGFSLDLLKQKNSSRGINRPVWLNADILRGPNVPSFVSPVNGTRFLQLIQKTFPDVTLSPGWMVLYIPHIPGIGTYSRDMVEQMYHLIKDVPQKVTFPVHALLVHRGWQHISWLLNQSPRFSLTLWQGSDHPTVSDLLFVRDNTQPAQVYYDIYEPTLTAFKEAARNRSGVRRFYPGGNLMDFLYPGEGPAEITFPIICWNADCVCVSLDEDGGMLVLHVVSDRNQPGVPVLGDSGTSSQPFTLQRVCELLGQRTDAPWGVYLRVHGHQLLEASLKLLQATYSAEELYRPIWISMESSQSSYSTNVDSQDFVSTVEELFPYVTVVLAEQNWP
;
A
#
# COMPACT_ATOMS: atom_id res chain seq x y z
N ASP A 1 5.79 8.47 18.64
CA ASP A 1 5.89 8.67 17.17
C ASP A 1 4.96 9.83 16.77
N MET A 2 4.62 10.02 15.49
CA MET A 2 3.73 11.10 15.05
C MET A 2 2.32 10.98 15.64
N LEU A 3 1.69 9.81 15.57
CA LEU A 3 0.35 9.61 16.11
C LEU A 3 0.35 9.72 17.64
N ASP A 4 1.37 9.18 18.32
CA ASP A 4 1.49 9.36 19.77
C ASP A 4 1.55 10.83 20.16
N PHE A 5 2.34 11.63 19.42
CA PHE A 5 2.47 13.05 19.67
C PHE A 5 1.13 13.76 19.49
N LEU A 6 0.45 13.52 18.37
CA LEU A 6 -0.85 14.12 18.07
C LEU A 6 -1.94 13.72 19.07
N LEU A 7 -1.93 12.48 19.53
CA LEU A 7 -2.85 11.99 20.54
C LEU A 7 -2.56 12.64 21.91
N GLN A 8 -1.30 12.67 22.33
CA GLN A 8 -0.87 13.28 23.60
C GLN A 8 -1.11 14.79 23.64
N SER A 9 -1.04 15.47 22.49
CA SER A 9 -1.38 16.88 22.35
C SER A 9 -2.88 17.15 22.22
N GLY A 10 -3.71 16.12 22.11
CA GLY A 10 -5.16 16.22 21.96
C GLY A 10 -5.64 16.67 20.58
N GLU A 11 -4.79 16.54 19.55
CA GLU A 11 -5.12 16.91 18.16
C GLU A 11 -5.95 15.83 17.46
N ILE A 12 -5.77 14.56 17.85
CA ILE A 12 -6.56 13.41 17.37
C ILE A 12 -7.13 12.62 18.55
N SER A 13 -8.23 11.89 18.32
CA SER A 13 -8.92 11.11 19.36
C SER A 13 -8.42 9.68 19.53
N GLU A 14 -7.73 9.15 18.52
CA GLU A 14 -7.27 7.75 18.46
C GLU A 14 -6.06 7.62 17.53
N HIS A 15 -5.36 6.49 17.60
CA HIS A 15 -4.23 6.17 16.72
C HIS A 15 -4.70 5.79 15.30
N ASP A 16 -5.23 6.76 14.55
CA ASP A 16 -5.60 6.61 13.14
C ASP A 16 -4.91 7.68 12.30
N GLY A 17 -4.07 7.26 11.34
CA GLY A 17 -3.35 8.18 10.46
C GLY A 17 -4.22 8.89 9.44
N LEU A 18 -5.51 8.54 9.29
CA LEU A 18 -6.51 9.34 8.57
C LEU A 18 -6.87 10.64 9.29
N LEU A 19 -6.68 10.70 10.62
CA LEU A 19 -6.95 11.90 11.41
C LEU A 19 -5.80 12.91 11.33
N ALA A 20 -4.57 12.45 11.08
CA ALA A 20 -3.40 13.30 10.91
C ALA A 20 -3.51 14.13 9.62
N THR A 21 -3.55 15.45 9.74
CA THR A 21 -3.65 16.38 8.61
C THR A 21 -2.32 17.02 8.27
N TRP A 22 -2.10 17.24 6.97
CA TRP A 22 -0.82 17.67 6.41
C TRP A 22 -0.97 19.01 5.71
N PHE A 23 0.06 19.86 5.82
CA PHE A 23 0.27 20.97 4.92
C PHE A 23 1.47 20.65 4.05
N HIS A 24 1.22 20.37 2.78
CA HIS A 24 2.23 20.02 1.80
C HIS A 24 2.98 21.25 1.28
N ARG A 25 4.29 21.14 1.11
CA ARG A 25 5.16 22.15 0.51
C ARG A 25 5.05 23.52 1.16
N ALA A 26 5.24 23.57 2.48
CA ALA A 26 5.37 24.82 3.23
C ALA A 26 6.73 25.53 2.95
N ASN A 27 7.01 25.81 1.68
CA ASN A 27 8.34 26.16 1.18
C ASN A 27 8.67 27.66 1.22
N SER A 28 7.68 28.53 1.30
CA SER A 28 7.87 29.98 1.49
C SER A 28 7.48 30.42 2.90
N LYS A 29 7.84 31.65 3.29
CA LYS A 29 7.33 32.23 4.55
C LYS A 29 5.82 32.37 4.55
N GLU A 30 5.24 32.74 3.41
CA GLU A 30 3.79 32.84 3.24
C GLU A 30 3.11 31.49 3.48
N GLN A 31 3.56 30.43 2.80
CA GLN A 31 2.99 29.08 2.94
C GLN A 31 3.17 28.52 4.36
N MET A 32 4.36 28.71 4.94
CA MET A 32 4.62 28.33 6.33
C MET A 32 3.67 29.07 7.28
N ASN A 33 3.49 30.38 7.15
CA ASN A 33 2.59 31.14 8.01
C ASN A 33 1.11 30.73 7.82
N MET A 34 0.69 30.40 6.61
CA MET A 34 -0.64 29.84 6.35
C MET A 34 -0.83 28.50 7.10
N ALA A 35 0.16 27.61 7.04
CA ALA A 35 0.11 26.32 7.73
C ALA A 35 0.13 26.47 9.26
N LEU A 36 0.90 27.42 9.79
CA LEU A 36 0.95 27.71 11.21
C LEU A 36 -0.37 28.30 11.74
N ALA A 37 -1.09 29.06 10.91
CA ALA A 37 -2.38 29.67 11.24
C ALA A 37 -3.58 28.73 11.06
N SER A 38 -3.44 27.61 10.33
CA SER A 38 -4.52 26.66 10.08
C SER A 38 -4.57 25.53 11.14
N ASP A 39 -5.54 24.63 10.97
CA ASP A 39 -5.77 23.45 11.81
C ASP A 39 -4.98 22.21 11.36
N VAL A 40 -4.19 22.30 10.29
CA VAL A 40 -3.30 21.21 9.84
C VAL A 40 -2.34 20.79 10.95
N MET A 41 -2.04 19.52 11.12
CA MET A 41 -1.26 19.06 12.28
C MET A 41 0.24 18.97 12.00
N ILE A 42 0.61 18.73 10.74
CA ILE A 42 1.98 18.43 10.33
C ILE A 42 2.34 19.32 9.14
N LEU A 43 3.53 19.93 9.19
CA LEU A 43 4.08 20.66 8.05
C LEU A 43 5.12 19.79 7.35
N GLU A 44 4.94 19.65 6.05
CA GLU A 44 5.93 19.10 5.13
C GLU A 44 6.58 20.26 4.37
N ALA A 45 7.90 20.22 4.20
CA ALA A 45 8.63 21.18 3.40
C ALA A 45 9.84 20.53 2.72
N ASP A 46 10.09 20.96 1.48
CA ASP A 46 11.19 20.48 0.67
C ASP A 46 12.48 21.21 1.01
N VAL A 47 13.60 20.49 1.16
CA VAL A 47 14.89 21.06 1.55
C VAL A 47 15.93 20.87 0.46
N THR A 48 16.61 21.97 0.12
CA THR A 48 17.80 21.98 -0.76
C THR A 48 18.77 23.08 -0.30
N LEU A 49 19.86 23.30 -1.04
CA LEU A 49 20.81 24.40 -0.78
C LEU A 49 20.44 25.65 -1.58
N GLU A 50 20.69 26.83 -0.99
CA GLU A 50 20.59 28.10 -1.71
C GLU A 50 21.51 28.08 -2.94
N GLY A 51 20.93 28.31 -4.13
CA GLY A 51 21.61 28.26 -5.41
C GLY A 51 22.07 26.86 -5.85
N TYR A 52 21.47 25.78 -5.33
CA TYR A 52 21.84 24.39 -5.65
C TYR A 52 22.03 24.14 -7.15
N GLY A 53 23.15 23.53 -7.53
CA GLY A 53 23.49 23.23 -8.93
C GLY A 53 23.91 24.45 -9.76
N THR A 54 24.05 25.63 -9.17
CA THR A 54 24.50 26.85 -9.85
C THR A 54 25.87 27.32 -9.33
N PRO A 55 26.59 28.22 -10.03
CA PRO A 55 27.82 28.83 -9.51
C PRO A 55 27.65 29.62 -8.20
N ASN A 56 26.41 29.97 -7.83
CA ASN A 56 26.08 30.71 -6.61
C ASN A 56 25.67 29.81 -5.45
N GLN A 57 25.88 28.50 -5.54
CA GLN A 57 25.53 27.55 -4.47
C GLN A 57 26.22 27.92 -3.15
N LYS A 58 25.45 27.98 -2.06
CA LYS A 58 25.95 28.21 -0.71
C LYS A 58 25.55 27.06 0.22
N PRO A 59 26.31 26.81 1.30
CA PRO A 59 25.99 25.79 2.30
C PRO A 59 24.87 26.25 3.26
N VAL A 60 23.79 26.82 2.71
CA VAL A 60 22.63 27.32 3.46
C VAL A 60 21.42 26.50 3.03
N PRO A 61 20.90 25.62 3.90
CA PRO A 61 19.66 24.91 3.61
C PRO A 61 18.47 25.88 3.54
N ILE A 62 17.68 25.74 2.50
CA ILE A 62 16.48 26.55 2.25
C ILE A 62 15.29 25.65 1.97
N MET A 63 14.10 26.20 2.16
CA MET A 63 12.86 25.49 1.85
C MET A 63 12.51 25.71 0.38
N ALA A 64 12.79 24.74 -0.49
CA ALA A 64 12.52 24.86 -1.92
C ALA A 64 12.38 23.50 -2.62
N HIS A 65 11.41 23.42 -3.53
CA HIS A 65 11.21 22.28 -4.43
C HIS A 65 11.77 22.61 -5.82
N PRO A 66 12.54 21.72 -6.48
CA PRO A 66 12.93 21.91 -7.87
C PRO A 66 11.75 22.25 -8.79
N PRO A 67 11.89 23.19 -9.74
CA PRO A 67 13.14 23.80 -10.19
C PRO A 67 13.63 24.97 -9.33
N ASP A 68 12.92 25.34 -8.26
CA ASP A 68 13.33 26.45 -7.42
C ASP A 68 14.60 26.09 -6.63
N VAL A 69 15.60 26.97 -6.74
CA VAL A 69 16.89 26.86 -6.03
C VAL A 69 17.13 28.06 -5.12
N TYR A 70 16.12 28.92 -4.96
CA TYR A 70 16.11 30.05 -4.04
C TYR A 70 14.75 30.09 -3.33
N SER A 71 14.73 30.56 -2.09
CA SER A 71 13.52 30.73 -1.29
C SER A 71 13.70 31.92 -0.35
N ASP A 72 12.59 32.55 0.03
CA ASP A 72 12.56 33.60 1.04
C ASP A 72 12.66 33.04 2.48
N ASN A 73 12.68 31.71 2.62
CA ASN A 73 12.70 30.99 3.88
C ASN A 73 13.87 30.01 3.96
N THR A 74 14.81 30.27 4.87
CA THR A 74 15.86 29.29 5.20
C THR A 74 15.30 28.20 6.10
N LEU A 75 15.92 27.02 6.11
CA LEU A 75 15.54 25.96 7.06
C LEU A 75 15.65 26.45 8.51
N ASP A 76 16.65 27.27 8.83
CA ASP A 76 16.84 27.84 10.17
C ASP A 76 15.65 28.70 10.61
N GLN A 77 15.20 29.62 9.75
CA GLN A 77 14.04 30.49 9.99
C GLN A 77 12.74 29.69 10.07
N TRP A 78 12.60 28.69 9.19
CA TRP A 78 11.44 27.82 9.19
C TRP A 78 11.38 26.97 10.47
N LEU A 79 12.50 26.39 10.90
CA LEU A 79 12.58 25.63 12.14
C LEU A 79 12.24 26.50 13.35
N ASP A 80 12.72 27.75 13.41
CA ASP A 80 12.34 28.65 14.51
C ASP A 80 10.84 28.86 14.60
N ALA A 81 10.20 29.20 13.48
CA ALA A 81 8.75 29.44 13.44
C ALA A 81 7.94 28.17 13.75
N VAL A 82 8.33 27.01 13.20
CA VAL A 82 7.61 25.76 13.44
C VAL A 82 7.85 25.25 14.86
N LEU A 83 9.04 25.44 15.43
CA LEU A 83 9.36 25.07 16.82
C LEU A 83 8.61 25.94 17.85
N ASP A 84 8.17 27.14 17.47
CA ASP A 84 7.29 28.00 18.29
C ASP A 84 5.81 27.57 18.25
N SER A 85 5.46 26.61 17.39
CA SER A 85 4.10 26.04 17.28
C SER A 85 3.97 24.68 18.00
N ARG A 86 2.86 23.98 17.77
CA ARG A 86 2.65 22.56 18.17
C ARG A 86 2.70 21.58 16.99
N LYS A 87 3.06 22.03 15.80
CA LYS A 87 2.97 21.23 14.57
C LYS A 87 4.10 20.19 14.49
N GLY A 88 3.79 19.03 13.92
CA GLY A 88 4.79 18.02 13.53
C GLY A 88 5.64 18.49 12.34
N ILE A 89 6.83 17.89 12.17
CA ILE A 89 7.79 18.28 11.13
C ILE A 89 8.07 17.10 10.20
N LYS A 90 7.97 17.33 8.89
CA LYS A 90 8.50 16.45 7.84
C LYS A 90 9.37 17.27 6.88
N LEU A 91 10.64 16.89 6.75
CA LEU A 91 11.59 17.55 5.85
C LEU A 91 11.90 16.64 4.66
N ASP A 92 11.60 17.08 3.45
CA ASP A 92 11.82 16.33 2.21
C ASP A 92 13.08 16.80 1.47
N PHE A 93 14.17 16.05 1.63
CA PHE A 93 15.45 16.40 1.04
C PHE A 93 15.51 16.08 -0.46
N LYS A 94 15.69 17.13 -1.27
CA LYS A 94 15.83 17.03 -2.73
C LYS A 94 17.28 16.84 -3.18
N ALA A 95 18.24 17.08 -2.30
CA ALA A 95 19.65 16.94 -2.57
C ALA A 95 20.43 16.47 -1.34
N LEU A 96 21.32 15.49 -1.52
CA LEU A 96 22.18 14.96 -0.45
C LEU A 96 23.03 16.05 0.21
N ASP A 97 23.50 17.02 -0.58
CA ASP A 97 24.37 18.11 -0.14
C ASP A 97 23.73 18.97 0.96
N SER A 98 22.40 19.05 1.01
CA SER A 98 21.66 19.80 2.03
C SER A 98 21.50 19.04 3.35
N VAL A 99 21.64 17.71 3.35
CA VAL A 99 21.32 16.84 4.49
C VAL A 99 22.23 17.13 5.68
N GLY A 100 23.55 17.16 5.46
CA GLY A 100 24.52 17.40 6.55
C GLY A 100 24.27 18.71 7.28
N PHE A 101 24.18 19.82 6.54
CA PHE A 101 23.92 21.15 7.10
C PHE A 101 22.57 21.23 7.82
N SER A 102 21.55 20.53 7.31
CA SER A 102 20.23 20.51 7.92
C SER A 102 20.20 19.71 9.23
N LEU A 103 20.92 18.59 9.30
CA LEU A 103 21.08 17.80 10.52
C LEU A 103 21.87 18.57 11.59
N ASP A 104 22.87 19.34 11.20
CA ASP A 104 23.62 20.21 12.11
C ASP A 104 22.71 21.31 12.70
N LEU A 105 21.84 21.91 11.89
CA LEU A 105 20.82 22.85 12.37
C LEU A 105 19.82 22.19 13.33
N LEU A 106 19.28 21.02 13.00
CA LEU A 106 18.39 20.26 13.90
C LEU A 106 19.07 19.95 15.24
N LYS A 107 20.33 19.50 15.19
CA LYS A 107 21.14 19.23 16.40
C LYS A 107 21.36 20.50 17.23
N GLN A 108 21.64 21.63 16.57
CA GLN A 108 21.80 22.92 17.24
C GLN A 108 20.50 23.35 17.91
N LYS A 109 19.35 23.31 17.22
CA LYS A 109 18.04 23.66 17.77
C LYS A 109 17.65 22.73 18.93
N ASN A 110 17.90 21.43 18.80
CA ASN A 110 17.64 20.48 19.88
C ASN A 110 18.51 20.77 21.11
N SER A 111 19.77 21.15 20.92
CA SER A 111 20.67 21.48 22.03
C SER A 111 20.32 22.82 22.70
N SER A 112 19.81 23.81 21.93
CA SER A 112 19.56 25.15 22.45
C SER A 112 18.22 25.30 23.16
N ARG A 113 17.17 24.62 22.66
CA ARG A 113 15.79 24.76 23.20
C ARG A 113 15.05 23.44 23.37
N GLY A 114 15.60 22.33 22.88
CA GLY A 114 14.92 21.03 22.81
C GLY A 114 13.91 20.97 21.66
N ILE A 115 13.88 19.82 20.98
CA ILE A 115 12.83 19.48 20.02
C ILE A 115 11.91 18.46 20.68
N ASN A 116 10.74 18.89 21.11
CA ASN A 116 9.76 18.09 21.84
C ASN A 116 8.63 17.55 20.95
N ARG A 117 8.90 17.37 19.66
CA ARG A 117 7.94 16.90 18.67
C ARG A 117 8.62 15.99 17.64
N PRO A 118 7.86 15.15 16.93
CA PRO A 118 8.39 14.28 15.89
C PRO A 118 9.01 15.09 14.75
N VAL A 119 10.20 14.65 14.33
CA VAL A 119 10.85 15.09 13.09
C VAL A 119 10.95 13.88 12.16
N TRP A 120 10.40 14.03 10.97
CA TRP A 120 10.46 13.05 9.90
C TRP A 120 11.46 13.52 8.84
N LEU A 121 12.37 12.64 8.45
CA LEU A 121 13.34 12.92 7.39
C LEU A 121 13.01 12.08 6.16
N ASN A 122 12.55 12.77 5.12
CA ASN A 122 12.11 12.21 3.85
C ASN A 122 13.17 12.43 2.78
N ALA A 123 13.35 11.47 1.89
CA ALA A 123 14.09 11.65 0.64
C ALA A 123 13.73 10.53 -0.32
N ASP A 124 13.70 10.83 -1.61
CA ASP A 124 13.62 9.81 -2.65
C ASP A 124 15.00 9.17 -2.85
N ILE A 125 15.23 8.06 -2.16
CA ILE A 125 16.53 7.39 -2.08
C ILE A 125 16.71 6.23 -3.05
N LEU A 126 15.62 5.82 -3.70
CA LEU A 126 15.60 4.79 -4.73
C LEU A 126 14.86 5.26 -5.97
N ARG A 127 15.19 4.65 -7.11
CA ARG A 127 14.41 4.80 -8.33
C ARG A 127 13.15 3.97 -8.21
N GLY A 128 12.00 4.58 -8.48
CA GLY A 128 10.71 3.90 -8.46
C GLY A 128 10.07 3.77 -9.84
N PRO A 129 8.75 3.58 -9.87
CA PRO A 129 7.99 3.35 -11.07
C PRO A 129 8.19 4.42 -12.14
N ASN A 130 8.39 3.96 -13.37
CA ASN A 130 8.44 4.75 -14.61
C ASN A 130 9.54 5.82 -14.68
N VAL A 131 10.43 5.90 -13.70
CA VAL A 131 11.52 6.88 -13.71
C VAL A 131 12.63 6.43 -14.67
N PRO A 132 13.06 7.28 -15.61
CA PRO A 132 14.13 6.92 -16.54
C PRO A 132 15.46 6.61 -15.86
N SER A 133 16.27 5.75 -16.50
CA SER A 133 17.53 5.26 -15.93
C SER A 133 18.63 6.33 -15.76
N PHE A 134 18.49 7.49 -16.40
CA PHE A 134 19.41 8.62 -16.28
C PHE A 134 19.06 9.55 -15.12
N VAL A 135 17.84 9.47 -14.56
CA VAL A 135 17.45 10.23 -13.37
C VAL A 135 17.94 9.48 -12.13
N SER A 136 18.74 10.15 -11.30
CA SER A 136 19.37 9.54 -10.13
C SER A 136 18.70 10.00 -8.84
N PRO A 137 18.32 9.07 -7.94
CA PRO A 137 17.81 9.40 -6.62
C PRO A 137 18.88 9.98 -5.70
N VAL A 138 18.47 10.50 -4.55
CA VAL A 138 19.39 10.82 -3.45
C VAL A 138 20.13 9.55 -3.04
N ASN A 139 21.43 9.63 -2.75
CA ASN A 139 22.19 8.44 -2.34
C ASN A 139 21.70 7.94 -0.97
N GLY A 140 20.89 6.87 -0.98
CA GLY A 140 20.27 6.32 0.23
C GLY A 140 21.25 5.90 1.31
N THR A 141 22.33 5.20 0.96
CA THR A 141 23.34 4.78 1.94
C THR A 141 23.97 5.97 2.64
N ARG A 142 24.33 7.03 1.91
CA ARG A 142 24.89 8.25 2.50
C ARG A 142 23.86 9.03 3.31
N PHE A 143 22.63 9.14 2.82
CA PHE A 143 21.52 9.76 3.54
C PHE A 143 21.33 9.13 4.92
N LEU A 144 21.19 7.80 4.97
CA LEU A 144 21.03 7.05 6.22
C LEU A 144 22.26 7.19 7.13
N GLN A 145 23.48 7.08 6.58
CA GLN A 145 24.72 7.26 7.36
C GLN A 145 24.81 8.63 8.04
N LEU A 146 24.42 9.70 7.34
CA LEU A 146 24.41 11.06 7.91
C LEU A 146 23.42 11.18 9.06
N ILE A 147 22.21 10.63 8.90
CA ILE A 147 21.18 10.64 9.94
C ILE A 147 21.66 9.89 11.18
N GLN A 148 22.16 8.66 11.02
CA GLN A 148 22.65 7.86 12.16
C GLN A 148 23.78 8.56 12.91
N LYS A 149 24.66 9.27 12.18
CA LYS A 149 25.82 9.94 12.75
C LYS A 149 25.46 11.23 13.50
N THR A 150 24.51 12.00 12.97
CA THR A 150 24.33 13.40 13.39
C THR A 150 23.06 13.63 14.21
N PHE A 151 21.94 13.02 13.82
CA PHE A 151 20.63 13.25 14.46
C PHE A 151 19.72 12.01 14.32
N PRO A 152 20.01 10.91 15.05
CA PRO A 152 19.36 9.61 14.85
C PRO A 152 17.93 9.51 15.40
N ASP A 153 17.54 10.38 16.33
CA ASP A 153 16.25 10.35 17.03
C ASP A 153 15.12 10.95 16.18
N VAL A 154 14.83 10.31 15.06
CA VAL A 154 13.86 10.74 14.04
C VAL A 154 13.01 9.57 13.55
N THR A 155 11.94 9.86 12.80
CA THR A 155 11.31 8.86 11.92
C THR A 155 11.89 9.00 10.52
N LEU A 156 12.23 7.87 9.89
CA LEU A 156 12.69 7.87 8.51
C LEU A 156 11.50 7.78 7.56
N SER A 157 11.52 8.56 6.49
CA SER A 157 10.50 8.56 5.44
C SER A 157 11.12 8.31 4.04
N PRO A 158 11.84 7.19 3.82
CA PRO A 158 12.53 6.94 2.57
C PRO A 158 11.54 6.60 1.45
N GLY A 159 11.57 7.40 0.39
CA GLY A 159 10.72 7.26 -0.79
C GLY A 159 11.44 6.68 -2.00
N TRP A 160 10.62 6.44 -3.03
CA TRP A 160 11.11 6.22 -4.39
C TRP A 160 10.80 7.45 -5.23
N MET A 161 11.70 7.82 -6.12
CA MET A 161 11.34 8.71 -7.22
C MET A 161 10.23 8.06 -8.03
N VAL A 162 9.15 8.79 -8.28
CA VAL A 162 8.02 8.31 -9.07
C VAL A 162 7.80 9.24 -10.26
N LEU A 163 7.63 8.65 -11.45
CA LEU A 163 7.05 9.36 -12.58
C LEU A 163 5.66 8.81 -12.82
N TYR A 164 4.65 9.66 -12.67
CA TYR A 164 3.29 9.36 -13.06
C TYR A 164 2.92 10.23 -14.26
N ILE A 165 2.45 9.60 -15.33
CA ILE A 165 1.96 10.28 -16.51
C ILE A 165 0.51 9.83 -16.73
N PRO A 166 -0.47 10.72 -16.53
CA PRO A 166 -1.87 10.40 -16.73
C PRO A 166 -2.15 9.83 -18.12
N HIS A 167 -3.15 8.96 -18.21
CA HIS A 167 -3.70 8.45 -19.47
C HIS A 167 -2.74 7.63 -20.37
N ILE A 168 -1.54 7.26 -19.88
CA ILE A 168 -0.69 6.27 -20.57
C ILE A 168 -1.14 4.85 -20.17
N PRO A 169 -1.67 4.04 -21.10
CA PRO A 169 -1.99 2.64 -20.83
C PRO A 169 -0.72 1.87 -20.45
N GLY A 170 -0.82 0.97 -19.47
CA GLY A 170 0.31 0.15 -19.05
C GLY A 170 1.40 0.88 -18.27
N ILE A 171 1.12 2.08 -17.72
CA ILE A 171 2.05 2.75 -16.81
C ILE A 171 2.37 1.82 -15.64
N GLY A 172 3.67 1.54 -15.43
CA GLY A 172 4.16 0.61 -14.43
C GLY A 172 3.86 1.07 -13.00
N THR A 173 3.91 0.11 -12.08
CA THR A 173 3.76 0.32 -10.64
C THR A 173 4.98 -0.21 -9.89
N TYR A 174 4.95 -0.16 -8.56
CA TYR A 174 5.98 -0.72 -7.67
C TYR A 174 6.14 -2.21 -7.94
N SER A 175 7.34 -2.62 -8.32
CA SER A 175 7.69 -4.04 -8.52
C SER A 175 8.31 -4.64 -7.27
N ARG A 176 8.35 -5.97 -7.22
CA ARG A 176 9.07 -6.73 -6.19
C ARG A 176 10.51 -6.23 -6.00
N ASP A 177 11.27 -6.12 -7.07
CA ASP A 177 12.67 -5.69 -7.03
C ASP A 177 12.83 -4.29 -6.41
N MET A 178 11.93 -3.35 -6.74
CA MET A 178 11.97 -1.99 -6.18
C MET A 178 11.76 -2.01 -4.67
N VAL A 179 10.86 -2.87 -4.21
CA VAL A 179 10.47 -2.98 -2.81
C VAL A 179 11.49 -3.75 -1.98
N GLU A 180 12.04 -4.85 -2.50
CA GLU A 180 13.12 -5.60 -1.85
C GLU A 180 14.40 -4.77 -1.72
N GLN A 181 14.74 -3.95 -2.73
CA GLN A 181 15.84 -2.98 -2.62
C GLN A 181 15.64 -1.99 -1.48
N MET A 182 14.41 -1.46 -1.32
CA MET A 182 14.09 -0.58 -0.19
C MET A 182 14.29 -1.32 1.13
N TYR A 183 13.70 -2.50 1.27
CA TYR A 183 13.84 -3.34 2.46
C TYR A 183 15.32 -3.57 2.84
N HIS A 184 16.17 -3.94 1.88
CA HIS A 184 17.58 -4.20 2.14
C HIS A 184 18.35 -2.97 2.64
N LEU A 185 17.96 -1.76 2.24
CA LEU A 185 18.57 -0.52 2.74
C LEU A 185 18.15 -0.17 4.17
N ILE A 186 16.90 -0.50 4.55
CA ILE A 186 16.26 0.01 5.76
C ILE A 186 16.12 -1.03 6.87
N LYS A 187 16.26 -2.33 6.60
CA LYS A 187 15.98 -3.41 7.57
C LYS A 187 16.73 -3.26 8.89
N ASP A 188 17.98 -2.79 8.83
CA ASP A 188 18.89 -2.71 9.98
C ASP A 188 18.90 -1.33 10.67
N VAL A 189 18.12 -0.36 10.18
CA VAL A 189 18.02 0.96 10.83
C VAL A 189 17.17 0.85 12.10
N PRO A 190 17.53 1.51 13.22
CA PRO A 190 16.78 1.40 14.48
C PRO A 190 15.47 2.22 14.50
N GLN A 191 15.35 3.23 13.64
CA GLN A 191 14.21 4.16 13.63
C GLN A 191 12.90 3.49 13.22
N LYS A 192 11.77 4.13 13.55
CA LYS A 192 10.51 3.89 12.82
C LYS A 192 10.68 4.34 11.37
N VAL A 193 10.03 3.64 10.45
CA VAL A 193 10.10 3.93 9.02
C VAL A 193 8.69 4.05 8.47
N THR A 194 8.43 5.10 7.72
CA THR A 194 7.23 5.25 6.92
C THR A 194 7.61 5.30 5.45
N PHE A 195 6.90 4.60 4.56
CA PHE A 195 7.23 4.57 3.14
C PHE A 195 6.28 5.49 2.37
N PRO A 196 6.75 6.60 1.78
CA PRO A 196 5.98 7.41 0.85
C PRO A 196 5.68 6.60 -0.43
N VAL A 197 4.40 6.33 -0.68
CA VAL A 197 3.94 5.59 -1.86
C VAL A 197 2.87 6.41 -2.58
N HIS A 198 3.01 6.52 -3.90
CA HIS A 198 2.11 7.31 -4.73
C HIS A 198 0.72 6.68 -4.76
N ALA A 199 -0.30 7.44 -4.35
CA ALA A 199 -1.67 6.93 -4.14
C ALA A 199 -2.31 6.33 -5.40
N LEU A 200 -1.99 6.83 -6.60
CA LEU A 200 -2.48 6.27 -7.87
C LEU A 200 -1.77 4.99 -8.35
N LEU A 201 -0.67 4.59 -7.70
CA LEU A 201 0.10 3.41 -8.09
C LEU A 201 0.00 2.27 -7.07
N VAL A 202 -0.23 2.60 -5.80
CA VAL A 202 -0.19 1.66 -4.67
C VAL A 202 -1.06 0.41 -4.87
N HIS A 203 -2.27 0.57 -5.40
CA HIS A 203 -3.22 -0.53 -5.55
C HIS A 203 -2.66 -1.64 -6.46
N ARG A 204 -2.10 -1.29 -7.62
CA ARG A 204 -1.54 -2.28 -8.56
C ARG A 204 -0.24 -2.93 -8.07
N GLY A 205 0.49 -2.27 -7.17
CA GLY A 205 1.72 -2.78 -6.57
C GLY A 205 1.52 -3.37 -5.17
N TRP A 206 0.26 -3.53 -4.74
CA TRP A 206 -0.08 -3.71 -3.34
C TRP A 206 0.55 -4.94 -2.71
N GLN A 207 0.60 -6.06 -3.42
CA GLN A 207 1.22 -7.29 -2.93
C GLN A 207 2.65 -7.08 -2.41
N HIS A 208 3.44 -6.26 -3.11
CA HIS A 208 4.83 -5.99 -2.74
C HIS A 208 4.89 -5.00 -1.57
N ILE A 209 4.06 -3.96 -1.59
CA ILE A 209 3.98 -2.98 -0.49
C ILE A 209 3.50 -3.65 0.81
N SER A 210 2.49 -4.50 0.74
CA SER A 210 2.00 -5.31 1.86
C SER A 210 3.09 -6.22 2.42
N TRP A 211 3.84 -6.92 1.55
CA TRP A 211 4.98 -7.71 1.97
C TRP A 211 6.01 -6.87 2.74
N LEU A 212 6.33 -5.65 2.26
CA LEU A 212 7.25 -4.74 2.93
C LEU A 212 6.76 -4.36 4.33
N LEU A 213 5.49 -3.96 4.46
CA LEU A 213 4.90 -3.57 5.75
C LEU A 213 4.94 -4.71 6.77
N ASN A 214 4.82 -5.96 6.32
CA ASN A 214 4.87 -7.15 7.17
C ASN A 214 6.28 -7.53 7.64
N GLN A 215 7.35 -6.91 7.11
CA GLN A 215 8.72 -7.25 7.52
C GLN A 215 9.08 -6.71 8.91
N SER A 216 8.40 -5.67 9.42
CA SER A 216 8.69 -5.11 10.74
C SER A 216 7.53 -4.29 11.31
N PRO A 217 7.22 -4.39 12.62
CA PRO A 217 6.23 -3.51 13.26
C PRO A 217 6.66 -2.03 13.29
N ARG A 218 7.92 -1.72 12.95
CA ARG A 218 8.43 -0.35 12.80
C ARG A 218 7.97 0.31 11.49
N PHE A 219 7.42 -0.47 10.56
CA PHE A 219 7.12 -0.04 9.21
C PHE A 219 5.68 0.41 9.07
N SER A 220 5.52 1.57 8.44
CA SER A 220 4.26 2.23 8.15
C SER A 220 4.28 2.79 6.72
N LEU A 221 3.15 3.29 6.26
CA LEU A 221 2.94 3.80 4.91
C LEU A 221 2.54 5.27 4.97
N THR A 222 3.01 6.08 4.04
CA THR A 222 2.45 7.42 3.77
C THR A 222 1.97 7.44 2.33
N LEU A 223 0.65 7.45 2.13
CA LEU A 223 0.08 7.66 0.82
C LEU A 223 0.16 9.14 0.49
N TRP A 224 0.84 9.47 -0.60
CA TRP A 224 0.91 10.85 -1.09
C TRP A 224 0.26 10.96 -2.46
N GLN A 225 -0.39 12.09 -2.71
CA GLN A 225 -0.92 12.42 -4.03
C GLN A 225 -0.02 13.42 -4.77
N GLY A 226 0.10 13.25 -6.08
CA GLY A 226 0.64 14.27 -6.98
C GLY A 226 -0.42 15.32 -7.33
N SER A 227 -0.37 15.82 -8.56
CA SER A 227 -1.37 16.74 -9.10
C SER A 227 -2.72 16.07 -9.36
N ASP A 228 -2.70 14.76 -9.64
CA ASP A 228 -3.89 13.98 -9.93
C ASP A 228 -4.51 13.41 -8.65
N HIS A 229 -5.83 13.49 -8.56
CA HIS A 229 -6.58 12.99 -7.43
C HIS A 229 -6.70 11.45 -7.48
N PRO A 230 -6.33 10.72 -6.40
CA PRO A 230 -6.66 9.32 -6.29
C PRO A 230 -8.16 9.11 -6.14
N THR A 231 -8.64 7.93 -6.52
CA THR A 231 -10.04 7.56 -6.27
C THR A 231 -10.25 7.24 -4.80
N VAL A 232 -11.46 7.48 -4.29
CA VAL A 232 -11.84 7.07 -2.93
C VAL A 232 -11.75 5.54 -2.80
N SER A 233 -12.03 4.79 -3.87
CA SER A 233 -11.89 3.32 -3.90
C SER A 233 -10.46 2.88 -3.63
N ASP A 234 -9.46 3.49 -4.29
CA ASP A 234 -8.04 3.16 -4.08
C ASP A 234 -7.57 3.48 -2.65
N LEU A 235 -8.04 4.58 -2.05
CA LEU A 235 -7.69 4.93 -0.67
C LEU A 235 -8.34 3.97 0.34
N LEU A 236 -9.60 3.61 0.11
CA LEU A 236 -10.32 2.62 0.90
C LEU A 236 -9.70 1.23 0.76
N PHE A 237 -9.20 0.88 -0.43
CA PHE A 237 -8.47 -0.36 -0.66
C PHE A 237 -7.26 -0.45 0.28
N VAL A 238 -6.43 0.59 0.36
CA VAL A 238 -5.28 0.57 1.27
C VAL A 238 -5.73 0.52 2.73
N ARG A 239 -6.77 1.29 3.09
CA ARG A 239 -7.31 1.32 4.46
C ARG A 239 -7.82 -0.05 4.91
N ASP A 240 -8.53 -0.78 4.04
CA ASP A 240 -9.06 -2.12 4.32
C ASP A 240 -7.96 -3.17 4.53
N ASN A 241 -6.75 -2.86 4.06
CA ASN A 241 -5.63 -3.78 4.04
C ASN A 241 -4.50 -3.39 5.00
N THR A 242 -4.73 -2.39 5.86
CA THR A 242 -3.76 -1.90 6.84
C THR A 242 -4.45 -1.63 8.17
N GLN A 243 -3.68 -1.62 9.25
CA GLN A 243 -4.19 -1.10 10.52
C GLN A 243 -4.28 0.43 10.44
N PRO A 244 -5.29 1.09 11.07
CA PRO A 244 -5.42 2.55 11.05
C PRO A 244 -4.16 3.32 11.47
N ALA A 245 -3.41 2.78 12.45
CA ALA A 245 -2.17 3.38 12.93
C ALA A 245 -0.95 3.18 11.99
N GLN A 246 -1.07 2.31 10.98
CA GLN A 246 0.03 1.92 10.09
C GLN A 246 0.10 2.75 8.80
N VAL A 247 -0.91 3.59 8.52
CA VAL A 247 -1.00 4.38 7.27
C VAL A 247 -1.35 5.83 7.54
N TYR A 248 -0.61 6.74 6.92
CA TYR A 248 -0.86 8.18 6.90
C TYR A 248 -1.29 8.62 5.49
N TYR A 249 -2.09 9.67 5.42
CA TYR A 249 -2.69 10.14 4.17
C TYR A 249 -2.35 11.61 3.90
N ASP A 250 -1.35 11.84 3.06
CA ASP A 250 -0.97 13.13 2.50
C ASP A 250 -1.78 13.39 1.21
N ILE A 251 -3.09 13.57 1.41
CA ILE A 251 -4.14 13.67 0.39
C ILE A 251 -4.85 15.00 0.55
N TYR A 252 -5.17 15.67 -0.57
CA TYR A 252 -5.71 17.03 -0.57
C TYR A 252 -7.21 17.04 -0.82
N GLU A 253 -7.83 18.17 -0.49
CA GLU A 253 -9.24 18.41 -0.78
C GLU A 253 -9.50 18.54 -2.29
N PRO A 254 -10.69 18.12 -2.78
CA PRO A 254 -11.84 17.61 -2.02
C PRO A 254 -11.79 16.09 -1.73
N THR A 255 -10.78 15.38 -2.23
CA THR A 255 -10.67 13.91 -2.11
C THR A 255 -10.56 13.46 -0.65
N LEU A 256 -9.82 14.20 0.18
CA LEU A 256 -9.66 13.87 1.59
C LEU A 256 -11.00 13.87 2.34
N THR A 257 -11.84 14.89 2.15
CA THR A 257 -13.18 14.94 2.76
C THR A 257 -14.03 13.76 2.30
N ALA A 258 -14.12 13.50 1.00
CA ALA A 258 -14.90 12.38 0.46
C ALA A 258 -14.40 11.02 1.00
N PHE A 259 -13.09 10.85 1.13
CA PHE A 259 -12.49 9.65 1.71
C PHE A 259 -12.82 9.49 3.20
N LYS A 260 -12.72 10.56 4.00
CA LYS A 260 -13.09 10.56 5.43
C LYS A 260 -14.56 10.19 5.63
N GLU A 261 -15.46 10.74 4.83
CA GLU A 261 -16.89 10.40 4.86
C GLU A 261 -17.12 8.92 4.52
N ALA A 262 -16.48 8.43 3.45
CA ALA A 262 -16.61 7.04 3.06
C ALA A 262 -16.03 6.06 4.09
N ALA A 263 -14.90 6.41 4.72
CA ALA A 263 -14.27 5.61 5.77
C ALA A 263 -15.14 5.55 7.05
N ARG A 264 -15.85 6.62 7.41
CA ARG A 264 -16.77 6.66 8.56
C ARG A 264 -18.05 5.87 8.33
N ASN A 265 -18.57 5.87 7.10
CA ASN A 265 -19.84 5.24 6.76
C ASN A 265 -19.73 3.72 6.48
N ARG A 266 -18.54 3.13 6.62
CA ARG A 266 -18.34 1.70 6.32
C ARG A 266 -18.72 0.81 7.51
N SER A 267 -19.39 -0.30 7.18
CA SER A 267 -19.87 -1.33 8.10
C SER A 267 -18.78 -2.20 8.75
N GLY A 268 -17.50 -1.84 8.62
CA GLY A 268 -16.37 -2.65 9.12
C GLY A 268 -16.05 -3.90 8.30
N VAL A 269 -16.87 -4.26 7.30
CA VAL A 269 -16.61 -5.39 6.41
C VAL A 269 -15.48 -5.04 5.45
N ARG A 270 -14.34 -5.72 5.61
CA ARG A 270 -13.20 -5.65 4.71
C ARG A 270 -13.66 -6.07 3.32
N ARG A 271 -13.63 -5.13 2.36
CA ARG A 271 -13.98 -5.49 0.99
C ARG A 271 -12.82 -6.24 0.37
N PHE A 272 -11.61 -5.73 0.48
CA PHE A 272 -10.51 -6.25 -0.33
C PHE A 272 -9.65 -7.28 0.40
N TYR A 273 -9.43 -8.45 -0.21
CA TYR A 273 -8.48 -9.44 0.27
C TYR A 273 -7.27 -9.55 -0.68
N PRO A 274 -6.05 -9.24 -0.23
CA PRO A 274 -4.86 -9.18 -1.07
C PRO A 274 -3.94 -10.40 -0.94
N GLY A 275 -4.41 -11.50 -0.32
CA GLY A 275 -3.57 -12.69 -0.02
C GLY A 275 -2.96 -12.71 1.39
N GLY A 276 -3.67 -12.16 2.39
CA GLY A 276 -3.23 -12.11 3.80
C GLY A 276 -3.63 -13.32 4.66
N ASN A 277 -3.78 -13.13 5.98
CA ASN A 277 -4.37 -14.16 6.82
C ASN A 277 -5.88 -14.25 6.54
N LEU A 278 -6.37 -15.45 6.23
CA LEU A 278 -7.78 -15.71 5.95
C LEU A 278 -8.69 -15.34 7.13
N MET A 279 -8.23 -15.56 8.36
CA MET A 279 -9.01 -15.31 9.57
C MET A 279 -9.31 -13.83 9.76
N ASP A 280 -8.38 -12.95 9.39
CA ASP A 280 -8.57 -11.50 9.44
C ASP A 280 -9.71 -11.04 8.51
N PHE A 281 -10.02 -11.83 7.48
CA PHE A 281 -11.11 -11.54 6.54
C PHE A 281 -12.44 -12.16 7.00
N LEU A 282 -12.43 -13.45 7.37
CA LEU A 282 -13.66 -14.15 7.73
C LEU A 282 -14.21 -13.71 9.10
N TYR A 283 -13.33 -13.38 10.05
CA TYR A 283 -13.68 -13.05 11.43
C TYR A 283 -12.87 -11.84 11.93
N PRO A 284 -13.14 -10.63 11.42
CA PRO A 284 -12.37 -9.45 11.78
C PRO A 284 -12.50 -9.12 13.27
N GLY A 285 -11.37 -9.04 13.98
CA GLY A 285 -11.30 -8.65 15.40
C GLY A 285 -11.42 -9.79 16.42
N GLU A 286 -11.67 -11.03 15.96
CA GLU A 286 -11.52 -12.21 16.81
C GLU A 286 -10.06 -12.68 16.77
N GLY A 287 -9.43 -12.88 17.94
CA GLY A 287 -8.06 -13.38 18.02
C GLY A 287 -7.94 -14.79 17.43
N PRO A 288 -6.73 -15.38 17.40
CA PRO A 288 -6.51 -16.74 16.88
C PRO A 288 -7.08 -17.78 17.87
N ALA A 289 -8.40 -17.83 18.01
CA ALA A 289 -9.11 -18.97 18.56
C ALA A 289 -9.24 -20.02 17.45
N GLU A 290 -9.45 -21.28 17.84
CA GLU A 290 -9.80 -22.37 16.91
C GLU A 290 -11.19 -22.10 16.32
N ILE A 291 -11.28 -21.15 15.40
CA ILE A 291 -12.51 -20.85 14.67
C ILE A 291 -12.58 -21.83 13.50
N THR A 292 -13.48 -22.80 13.60
CA THR A 292 -13.86 -23.66 12.48
C THR A 292 -14.88 -22.94 11.61
N PHE A 293 -14.55 -22.69 10.34
CA PHE A 293 -15.49 -22.14 9.36
C PHE A 293 -16.01 -23.23 8.43
N PRO A 294 -17.24 -23.10 7.88
CA PRO A 294 -17.79 -24.10 6.99
C PRO A 294 -17.05 -24.10 5.64
N ILE A 295 -16.65 -25.29 5.18
CA ILE A 295 -16.16 -25.53 3.83
C ILE A 295 -17.27 -26.24 3.06
N ILE A 296 -17.81 -25.59 2.03
CA ILE A 296 -18.94 -26.11 1.24
C ILE A 296 -18.47 -26.37 -0.19
N CYS A 297 -18.57 -27.64 -0.63
CA CYS A 297 -18.40 -27.98 -2.04
C CYS A 297 -19.63 -27.54 -2.82
N TRP A 298 -19.42 -26.77 -3.87
CA TRP A 298 -20.51 -26.30 -4.71
C TRP A 298 -21.18 -27.44 -5.47
N ASN A 299 -22.51 -27.48 -5.44
CA ASN A 299 -23.35 -28.29 -6.32
C ASN A 299 -24.50 -27.44 -6.90
N ALA A 300 -25.25 -27.95 -7.88
CA ALA A 300 -26.37 -27.21 -8.49
C ALA A 300 -27.45 -26.76 -7.49
N ASP A 301 -27.59 -27.47 -6.37
CA ASP A 301 -28.52 -27.12 -5.28
C ASP A 301 -27.95 -26.03 -4.36
N CYS A 302 -26.63 -25.76 -4.38
CA CYS A 302 -25.97 -24.66 -3.65
C CYS A 302 -26.41 -23.27 -4.12
N VAL A 303 -27.00 -23.15 -5.31
CA VAL A 303 -27.69 -21.92 -5.74
C VAL A 303 -28.82 -21.55 -4.74
N CYS A 304 -29.35 -22.54 -4.01
CA CYS A 304 -30.39 -22.38 -2.99
C CYS A 304 -29.87 -22.43 -1.54
N VAL A 305 -28.60 -22.78 -1.30
CA VAL A 305 -28.02 -22.65 0.04
C VAL A 305 -27.87 -21.15 0.26
N SER A 306 -28.67 -20.61 1.18
CA SER A 306 -28.52 -19.23 1.60
C SER A 306 -27.08 -19.08 2.08
N LEU A 307 -26.27 -18.35 1.31
CA LEU A 307 -25.01 -17.81 1.80
C LEU A 307 -25.41 -16.89 2.95
N ASP A 308 -25.54 -17.50 4.13
CA ASP A 308 -25.95 -16.88 5.38
C ASP A 308 -24.80 -15.98 5.88
N GLU A 309 -25.10 -15.17 6.90
CA GLU A 309 -24.18 -14.18 7.44
C GLU A 309 -22.94 -14.80 8.12
N ASP A 310 -22.97 -16.10 8.44
CA ASP A 310 -21.92 -16.81 9.20
C ASP A 310 -20.60 -17.02 8.42
N GLY A 311 -20.60 -16.81 7.10
CA GLY A 311 -19.39 -16.90 6.25
C GLY A 311 -18.80 -18.30 6.09
N GLY A 312 -17.71 -18.41 5.31
CA GLY A 312 -17.03 -19.68 5.06
C GLY A 312 -16.20 -19.75 3.79
N MET A 313 -15.95 -20.95 3.29
CA MET A 313 -15.16 -21.21 2.09
C MET A 313 -15.92 -22.07 1.07
N LEU A 314 -16.13 -21.55 -0.15
CA LEU A 314 -16.77 -22.27 -1.25
C LEU A 314 -15.74 -23.00 -2.10
N VAL A 315 -15.81 -24.33 -2.16
CA VAL A 315 -14.93 -25.14 -3.02
C VAL A 315 -15.58 -25.33 -4.39
N LEU A 316 -14.91 -24.85 -5.44
CA LEU A 316 -15.38 -24.90 -6.82
C LEU A 316 -14.46 -25.78 -7.65
N HIS A 317 -15.00 -26.84 -8.23
CA HIS A 317 -14.29 -27.67 -9.21
C HIS A 317 -14.46 -27.07 -10.61
N VAL A 318 -13.37 -26.58 -11.20
CA VAL A 318 -13.37 -25.87 -12.48
C VAL A 318 -12.89 -26.80 -13.59
N VAL A 319 -13.80 -27.08 -14.53
CA VAL A 319 -13.59 -27.94 -15.70
C VAL A 319 -13.87 -27.17 -16.99
N SER A 320 -13.53 -27.77 -18.13
CA SER A 320 -13.81 -27.18 -19.44
C SER A 320 -15.26 -27.43 -19.83
N ASP A 321 -15.90 -26.41 -20.40
CA ASP A 321 -17.22 -26.59 -21.02
C ASP A 321 -17.17 -27.65 -22.13
N ARG A 322 -18.25 -28.44 -22.24
CA ARG A 322 -18.35 -29.52 -23.23
C ARG A 322 -18.55 -29.00 -24.65
N ASN A 323 -19.17 -27.84 -24.82
CA ASN A 323 -19.50 -27.25 -26.10
C ASN A 323 -18.48 -26.18 -26.53
N GLN A 324 -17.78 -25.56 -25.57
CA GLN A 324 -16.78 -24.52 -25.79
C GLN A 324 -15.48 -24.84 -25.03
N PRO A 325 -14.57 -25.62 -25.63
CA PRO A 325 -13.30 -25.99 -24.99
C PRO A 325 -12.51 -24.78 -24.49
N GLY A 326 -12.03 -24.84 -23.25
CA GLY A 326 -11.26 -23.77 -22.60
C GLY A 326 -12.09 -22.74 -21.84
N VAL A 327 -13.42 -22.80 -21.89
CA VAL A 327 -14.29 -21.97 -21.04
C VAL A 327 -14.42 -22.60 -19.65
N PRO A 328 -14.08 -21.89 -18.56
CA PRO A 328 -14.15 -22.42 -17.19
C PRO A 328 -15.60 -22.50 -16.68
N VAL A 329 -16.06 -23.73 -16.42
CA VAL A 329 -17.38 -24.05 -15.87
C VAL A 329 -17.25 -24.95 -14.63
N LEU A 330 -18.31 -25.04 -13.82
CA LEU A 330 -18.32 -25.87 -12.63
C LEU A 330 -18.65 -27.34 -12.97
N GLY A 331 -17.84 -28.28 -12.48
CA GLY A 331 -17.97 -29.71 -12.77
C GLY A 331 -19.27 -30.36 -12.28
N ASP A 332 -19.86 -29.83 -11.21
CA ASP A 332 -21.04 -30.37 -10.53
C ASP A 332 -22.34 -29.59 -10.82
N SER A 333 -22.47 -28.96 -12.00
CA SER A 333 -23.64 -28.12 -12.37
C SER A 333 -24.98 -28.87 -12.55
N GLY A 334 -25.08 -30.10 -12.06
CA GLY A 334 -26.29 -30.93 -12.11
C GLY A 334 -26.71 -31.28 -13.55
N THR A 335 -27.78 -32.07 -13.69
CA THR A 335 -28.38 -32.44 -14.98
C THR A 335 -29.06 -31.28 -15.71
N SER A 336 -28.78 -30.03 -15.32
CA SER A 336 -29.35 -28.84 -15.96
C SER A 336 -28.72 -28.63 -17.34
N SER A 337 -29.53 -28.20 -18.30
CA SER A 337 -29.13 -28.04 -19.71
C SER A 337 -28.16 -26.88 -19.97
N GLN A 338 -27.86 -26.05 -18.96
CA GLN A 338 -26.91 -24.94 -19.07
C GLN A 338 -25.80 -25.07 -18.02
N PRO A 339 -24.51 -25.04 -18.43
CA PRO A 339 -23.39 -25.09 -17.50
C PRO A 339 -23.34 -23.81 -16.66
N PHE A 340 -23.00 -23.96 -15.38
CA PHE A 340 -22.77 -22.82 -14.50
C PHE A 340 -21.33 -22.33 -14.68
N THR A 341 -21.14 -21.11 -15.19
CA THR A 341 -19.81 -20.56 -15.47
C THR A 341 -19.16 -20.02 -14.19
N LEU A 342 -17.82 -20.03 -14.14
CA LEU A 342 -17.09 -19.37 -13.05
C LEU A 342 -17.43 -17.87 -12.96
N GLN A 343 -17.64 -17.22 -14.11
CA GLN A 343 -18.06 -15.81 -14.17
C GLN A 343 -19.36 -15.57 -13.41
N ARG A 344 -20.34 -16.46 -13.58
CA ARG A 344 -21.63 -16.32 -12.92
C ARG A 344 -21.53 -16.45 -11.40
N VAL A 345 -20.63 -17.30 -10.90
CA VAL A 345 -20.34 -17.39 -9.45
C VAL A 345 -19.80 -16.06 -8.95
N CYS A 346 -18.80 -15.50 -9.63
CA CYS A 346 -18.19 -14.24 -9.27
C CYS A 346 -19.23 -13.10 -9.22
N GLU A 347 -20.11 -13.01 -10.22
CA GLU A 347 -21.21 -12.03 -10.25
C GLU A 347 -22.16 -12.18 -9.04
N LEU A 348 -22.53 -13.41 -8.68
CA LEU A 348 -23.40 -13.65 -7.53
C LEU A 348 -22.74 -13.27 -6.20
N LEU A 349 -21.44 -13.58 -6.05
CA LEU A 349 -20.67 -13.20 -4.88
C LEU A 349 -20.46 -11.68 -4.77
N GLY A 350 -20.28 -11.01 -5.91
CA GLY A 350 -20.22 -9.55 -5.99
C GLY A 350 -21.52 -8.86 -5.61
N GLN A 351 -22.68 -9.48 -5.89
CA GLN A 351 -23.99 -8.97 -5.46
C GLN A 351 -24.23 -9.10 -3.95
N ARG A 352 -23.48 -9.96 -3.25
CA ARG A 352 -23.60 -10.19 -1.81
C ARG A 352 -22.36 -9.70 -1.07
N THR A 353 -22.04 -8.42 -1.13
CA THR A 353 -20.79 -7.85 -0.56
C THR A 353 -20.60 -8.12 0.93
N ASP A 354 -21.70 -8.30 1.67
CA ASP A 354 -21.66 -8.36 3.14
C ASP A 354 -21.51 -9.80 3.69
N ALA A 355 -21.71 -10.83 2.86
CA ALA A 355 -21.55 -12.21 3.30
C ALA A 355 -20.05 -12.58 3.33
N PRO A 356 -19.44 -13.13 4.40
CA PRO A 356 -18.00 -13.37 4.46
C PRO A 356 -17.60 -14.74 3.86
N TRP A 357 -17.83 -14.94 2.56
CA TRP A 357 -17.43 -16.17 1.85
C TRP A 357 -16.15 -15.99 1.04
N GLY A 358 -15.17 -16.88 1.20
CA GLY A 358 -14.05 -17.06 0.28
C GLY A 358 -14.34 -18.13 -0.78
N VAL A 359 -13.51 -18.22 -1.81
CA VAL A 359 -13.62 -19.20 -2.91
C VAL A 359 -12.33 -19.99 -3.10
N TYR A 360 -12.41 -21.31 -3.07
CA TYR A 360 -11.30 -22.21 -3.37
C TYR A 360 -11.53 -22.87 -4.73
N LEU A 361 -10.72 -22.47 -5.71
CA LEU A 361 -10.75 -22.96 -7.08
C LEU A 361 -9.83 -24.17 -7.24
N ARG A 362 -10.43 -25.31 -7.56
CA ARG A 362 -9.71 -26.53 -7.99
C ARG A 362 -9.78 -26.61 -9.50
N VAL A 363 -8.71 -26.19 -10.18
CA VAL A 363 -8.71 -25.97 -11.63
C VAL A 363 -8.02 -27.12 -12.35
N HIS A 364 -8.68 -27.70 -13.35
CA HIS A 364 -8.16 -28.86 -14.06
C HIS A 364 -7.30 -28.47 -15.28
N GLY A 365 -5.98 -28.45 -15.10
CA GLY A 365 -4.99 -28.20 -16.15
C GLY A 365 -4.71 -26.73 -16.47
N HIS A 366 -3.57 -26.49 -17.13
CA HIS A 366 -2.97 -25.17 -17.31
C HIS A 366 -3.82 -24.21 -18.17
N GLN A 367 -4.46 -24.71 -19.23
CA GLN A 367 -5.30 -23.86 -20.09
C GLN A 367 -6.48 -23.24 -19.31
N LEU A 368 -7.10 -24.02 -18.41
CA LEU A 368 -8.19 -23.53 -17.56
C LEU A 368 -7.69 -22.65 -16.43
N LEU A 369 -6.46 -22.88 -15.93
CA LEU A 369 -5.79 -21.99 -14.98
C LEU A 369 -5.67 -20.58 -15.56
N GLU A 370 -5.09 -20.44 -16.75
CA GLU A 370 -4.95 -19.14 -17.40
C GLU A 370 -6.32 -18.45 -17.62
N ALA A 371 -7.31 -19.20 -18.12
CA ALA A 371 -8.64 -18.66 -18.38
C ALA A 371 -9.33 -18.20 -17.07
N SER A 372 -9.18 -18.97 -16.00
CA SER A 372 -9.72 -18.65 -14.69
C SER A 372 -9.03 -17.41 -14.10
N LEU A 373 -7.70 -17.33 -14.14
CA LEU A 373 -6.96 -16.17 -13.64
C LEU A 373 -7.28 -14.89 -14.42
N LYS A 374 -7.39 -14.95 -15.75
CA LYS A 374 -7.81 -13.80 -16.58
C LYS A 374 -9.22 -13.33 -16.21
N LEU A 375 -10.13 -14.27 -15.93
CA LEU A 375 -11.47 -13.94 -15.46
C LEU A 375 -11.43 -13.29 -14.08
N LEU A 376 -10.70 -13.86 -13.11
CA LEU A 376 -10.54 -13.26 -11.78
C LEU A 376 -9.95 -11.85 -11.86
N GLN A 377 -8.95 -11.64 -12.70
CA GLN A 377 -8.36 -10.32 -12.94
C GLN A 377 -9.37 -9.34 -13.54
N ALA A 378 -10.21 -9.78 -14.48
CA ALA A 378 -11.26 -8.93 -15.05
C ALA A 378 -12.31 -8.55 -13.98
N THR A 379 -12.77 -9.51 -13.19
CA THR A 379 -13.74 -9.28 -12.12
C THR A 379 -13.17 -8.41 -10.99
N TYR A 380 -11.90 -8.62 -10.62
CA TYR A 380 -11.20 -7.79 -9.64
C TYR A 380 -11.09 -6.33 -10.12
N SER A 381 -10.71 -6.14 -11.40
CA SER A 381 -10.66 -4.80 -12.02
C SER A 381 -12.03 -4.13 -12.15
N ALA A 382 -13.11 -4.92 -12.26
CA ALA A 382 -14.48 -4.44 -12.31
C ALA A 382 -15.08 -4.11 -10.93
N GLU A 383 -14.30 -4.32 -9.87
CA GLU A 383 -14.73 -4.14 -8.50
C GLU A 383 -15.78 -5.14 -7.99
N GLU A 384 -15.77 -6.35 -8.55
CA GLU A 384 -16.82 -7.36 -8.32
C GLU A 384 -16.34 -8.59 -7.53
N LEU A 385 -15.02 -8.77 -7.34
CA LEU A 385 -14.44 -9.92 -6.63
C LEU A 385 -13.43 -9.47 -5.59
N TYR A 386 -13.91 -9.34 -4.35
CA TYR A 386 -13.11 -8.88 -3.23
C TYR A 386 -13.25 -9.84 -2.06
N ARG A 387 -12.68 -11.04 -2.23
CA ARG A 387 -12.83 -12.17 -1.32
C ARG A 387 -11.56 -13.00 -1.34
N PRO A 388 -11.24 -13.75 -0.28
CA PRO A 388 -10.16 -14.72 -0.31
C PRO A 388 -10.37 -15.72 -1.43
N ILE A 389 -9.43 -15.76 -2.37
CA ILE A 389 -9.39 -16.75 -3.43
C ILE A 389 -8.22 -17.69 -3.17
N TRP A 390 -8.53 -18.96 -3.00
CA TRP A 390 -7.54 -20.03 -2.98
C TRP A 390 -7.55 -20.68 -4.36
N ILE A 391 -6.38 -21.11 -4.84
CA ILE A 391 -6.30 -21.80 -6.13
C ILE A 391 -5.33 -22.97 -6.05
N SER A 392 -5.74 -24.10 -6.60
CA SER A 392 -4.88 -25.26 -6.85
C SER A 392 -5.10 -25.75 -8.27
N MET A 393 -4.03 -26.26 -8.90
CA MET A 393 -4.12 -26.91 -10.19
C MET A 393 -4.13 -28.43 -10.03
N GLU A 394 -5.14 -29.09 -10.58
CA GLU A 394 -5.22 -30.55 -10.69
C GLU A 394 -4.55 -31.00 -11.99
N SER A 395 -3.60 -31.93 -11.89
CA SER A 395 -2.92 -32.49 -13.06
C SER A 395 -3.74 -33.64 -13.66
N SER A 396 -3.85 -33.64 -14.99
CA SER A 396 -4.62 -34.64 -15.72
C SER A 396 -3.94 -36.02 -15.83
N GLN A 397 -2.74 -36.23 -15.27
CA GLN A 397 -2.02 -37.51 -15.35
C GLN A 397 -1.17 -37.83 -14.10
N SER A 398 -1.46 -38.99 -13.48
CA SER A 398 -0.67 -39.83 -12.56
C SER A 398 0.44 -39.21 -11.70
N SER A 399 0.25 -39.18 -10.37
CA SER A 399 1.19 -39.38 -9.24
C SER A 399 2.64 -38.82 -9.26
N TYR A 400 3.03 -38.03 -10.26
CA TYR A 400 4.31 -37.36 -10.39
C TYR A 400 4.07 -35.94 -10.88
N SER A 401 3.62 -35.06 -9.98
CA SER A 401 3.74 -33.62 -10.19
C SER A 401 5.22 -33.32 -10.37
N THR A 402 5.64 -32.86 -11.55
CA THR A 402 7.04 -32.47 -11.76
C THR A 402 7.26 -31.09 -11.15
N ASN A 403 8.48 -30.80 -10.68
CA ASN A 403 8.85 -29.45 -10.22
C ASN A 403 8.60 -28.37 -11.30
N VAL A 404 8.60 -28.76 -12.59
CA VAL A 404 8.33 -27.87 -13.72
C VAL A 404 6.87 -27.46 -13.76
N ASP A 405 5.93 -28.40 -13.55
CA ASP A 405 4.48 -28.08 -13.54
C ASP A 405 4.10 -27.18 -12.35
N SER A 406 4.76 -27.37 -11.20
CA SER A 406 4.55 -26.52 -10.02
C SER A 406 5.14 -25.12 -10.20
N GLN A 407 6.32 -25.01 -10.82
CA GLN A 407 6.94 -23.71 -11.12
C GLN A 407 6.12 -22.93 -12.15
N ASP A 408 5.66 -23.61 -13.20
CA ASP A 408 4.82 -23.03 -14.25
C ASP A 408 3.49 -22.53 -13.67
N PHE A 409 2.82 -23.33 -12.83
CA PHE A 409 1.61 -22.91 -12.09
C PHE A 409 1.82 -21.63 -11.28
N VAL A 410 2.88 -21.57 -10.46
CA VAL A 410 3.17 -20.39 -9.63
C VAL A 410 3.48 -19.18 -10.49
N SER A 411 4.31 -19.34 -11.53
CA SER A 411 4.66 -18.24 -12.43
C SER A 411 3.44 -17.70 -13.19
N THR A 412 2.52 -18.56 -13.63
CA THR A 412 1.26 -18.12 -14.26
C THR A 412 0.37 -17.34 -13.29
N VAL A 413 0.28 -17.79 -12.03
CA VAL A 413 -0.46 -17.07 -10.98
C VAL A 413 0.16 -15.69 -10.73
N GLU A 414 1.48 -15.63 -10.56
CA GLU A 414 2.22 -14.39 -10.35
C GLU A 414 2.03 -13.39 -11.52
N GLU A 415 1.98 -13.89 -12.75
CA GLU A 415 1.81 -13.06 -13.95
C GLU A 415 0.38 -12.57 -14.14
N LEU A 416 -0.62 -13.44 -13.98
CA LEU A 416 -2.00 -13.15 -14.41
C LEU A 416 -2.89 -12.59 -13.31
N PHE A 417 -2.79 -13.12 -12.07
CA PHE A 417 -3.64 -12.68 -10.96
C PHE A 417 -3.04 -13.12 -9.61
N PRO A 418 -2.13 -12.32 -9.02
CA PRO A 418 -1.36 -12.76 -7.86
C PRO A 418 -2.08 -12.55 -6.52
N TYR A 419 -3.30 -12.04 -6.52
CA TYR A 419 -4.10 -11.78 -5.31
C TYR A 419 -4.81 -13.05 -4.78
N VAL A 420 -4.16 -14.20 -4.92
CA VAL A 420 -4.68 -15.52 -4.54
C VAL A 420 -3.73 -16.22 -3.57
N THR A 421 -4.29 -17.07 -2.73
CA THR A 421 -3.50 -18.03 -1.96
C THR A 421 -3.28 -19.27 -2.83
N VAL A 422 -2.02 -19.57 -3.13
CA VAL A 422 -1.66 -20.78 -3.85
C VAL A 422 -1.72 -21.98 -2.90
N VAL A 423 -2.59 -22.93 -3.22
CA VAL A 423 -2.68 -24.23 -2.54
C VAL A 423 -1.91 -25.22 -3.38
N LEU A 424 -0.68 -25.49 -2.97
CA LEU A 424 0.10 -26.58 -3.56
C LEU A 424 -0.55 -27.89 -3.14
N ALA A 425 -0.74 -28.80 -4.09
CA ALA A 425 -1.27 -30.11 -3.80
C ALA A 425 -0.29 -30.84 -2.87
N GLU A 426 -0.55 -30.84 -1.56
CA GLU A 426 0.12 -31.72 -0.62
C GLU A 426 -0.70 -33.01 -0.46
N GLN A 427 0.03 -34.12 -0.39
CA GLN A 427 -0.48 -35.41 0.04
C GLN A 427 -1.37 -35.23 1.28
N ASN A 428 -2.67 -35.42 1.10
CA ASN A 428 -3.68 -35.54 2.15
C ASN A 428 -3.61 -34.47 3.26
N TRP A 429 -4.44 -33.42 3.16
CA TRP A 429 -4.89 -32.74 4.37
C TRP A 429 -5.68 -33.74 5.25
N PRO A 430 -5.50 -33.70 6.60
CA PRO A 430 -6.06 -34.67 7.53
C PRO A 430 -7.58 -34.69 7.61
#